data_AF-A0A2D8M0X9-F1
#
_entry.id   AF-A0A2D8M0X9-F1
#
_cell.length_a   1.000
_cell.length_b   1.000
_cell.length_c   1.000
_cell.angle_alpha   90.00
_cell.angle_beta   90.00
_cell.angle_gamma   90.00
#
_symmetry.space_group_name_H-M   'P 1'
#
loop_
_entity.id
_entity.type
_entity.pdbx_description
1 polymer ?
#
loop_
_entity_poly.entity_id
_entity_poly.type
_entity_poly.pdbx_seq_one_letter_code
_entity_poly.pdbx_strand_id
1 'polypeptide(L)'
;MTDNTSPKSVIDESANAPQDIFAQFRESYQSKEAEDMSLQEYLDLCKDDKMAYANSSERLLDAIGEPTYIDTAKVKGELGNIFQGRTIAKYPAFDDFFGAEETIEKIVNHLRGAAQGTEYEKQVLYLLGPVGGGKSSLGERIKELMEKHPIYVLRDKKTGQLSPVHETPLGLFQNREQRKVVSDSFGIPERQMKKAMLSPWATKRLKEANGDPNEAFDVVRVWPSESNGIAVSK
;
A
#
# COMPACT_ATOMS: atom_id res chain seq x y z
N MET A 1 -21.95 68.56 1.94
CA MET A 1 -20.68 68.10 1.36
C MET A 1 -19.93 67.38 2.46
N THR A 2 -19.38 66.19 2.14
CA THR A 2 -18.42 65.36 2.91
C THR A 2 -18.94 64.79 4.24
N ASP A 3 -18.76 63.53 4.60
CA ASP A 3 -18.26 62.35 3.89
C ASP A 3 -18.70 61.12 4.70
N ASN A 4 -18.78 60.02 3.99
CA ASN A 4 -19.15 58.68 4.42
C ASN A 4 -18.01 58.06 5.26
N THR A 5 -18.30 57.39 6.39
CA THR A 5 -17.62 56.15 6.82
C THR A 5 -18.15 55.66 8.18
N SER A 6 -19.06 54.70 8.13
CA SER A 6 -19.29 53.76 9.23
C SER A 6 -18.04 52.91 9.47
N PRO A 7 -17.69 52.56 10.72
CA PRO A 7 -16.62 51.61 10.98
C PRO A 7 -17.09 50.22 10.54
N LYS A 8 -16.40 49.62 9.56
CA LYS A 8 -16.46 48.17 9.32
C LYS A 8 -15.90 47.48 10.55
N SER A 9 -16.77 46.92 11.38
CA SER A 9 -16.39 45.90 12.34
C SER A 9 -15.88 44.69 11.57
N VAL A 10 -14.59 44.42 11.69
CA VAL A 10 -13.97 43.15 11.35
C VAL A 10 -14.64 42.11 12.25
N ILE A 11 -15.58 41.35 11.69
CA ILE A 11 -16.16 40.20 12.37
C ILE A 11 -15.28 39.01 11.98
N ASP A 12 -14.53 38.59 12.98
CA ASP A 12 -13.84 37.32 13.18
C ASP A 12 -14.26 36.18 12.24
N GLU A 13 -13.32 35.75 11.40
CA GLU A 13 -13.42 34.60 10.49
C GLU A 13 -12.95 33.31 11.20
N SER A 14 -13.35 33.12 12.47
CA SER A 14 -12.85 32.02 13.31
C SER A 14 -13.97 31.27 14.03
N ALA A 15 -14.98 30.79 13.29
CA ALA A 15 -16.01 29.94 13.87
C ALA A 15 -16.59 28.91 12.88
N ASN A 16 -15.78 27.97 12.37
CA ASN A 16 -16.33 26.73 11.80
C ASN A 16 -15.41 25.49 11.77
N ALA A 17 -14.44 25.38 12.69
CA ALA A 17 -13.51 24.24 12.73
C ALA A 17 -14.03 22.90 13.33
N PRO A 18 -15.06 22.83 14.20
CA PRO A 18 -15.42 21.55 14.84
C PRO A 18 -16.49 20.70 14.12
N GLN A 19 -17.33 21.26 13.23
CA GLN A 19 -18.29 20.46 12.45
C GLN A 19 -17.63 19.72 11.28
N ASP A 20 -16.50 20.23 10.80
CA ASP A 20 -15.78 19.75 9.63
C ASP A 20 -14.96 18.48 9.94
N ILE A 21 -14.30 18.40 11.12
CA ILE A 21 -13.44 17.25 11.46
C ILE A 21 -14.20 15.92 11.56
N PHE A 22 -15.43 15.93 12.09
CA PHE A 22 -16.27 14.73 12.15
C PHE A 22 -16.90 14.38 10.79
N ALA A 23 -17.04 15.34 9.88
CA ALA A 23 -17.42 15.07 8.50
C ALA A 23 -16.26 14.40 7.74
N GLN A 24 -15.04 14.96 7.86
CA GLN A 24 -13.82 14.37 7.29
C GLN A 24 -13.54 12.97 7.84
N PHE A 25 -13.79 12.73 9.13
CA PHE A 25 -13.67 11.40 9.72
C PHE A 25 -14.67 10.40 9.12
N ARG A 26 -15.94 10.81 8.96
CA ARG A 26 -16.96 9.96 8.32
C ARG A 26 -16.63 9.67 6.86
N GLU A 27 -16.16 10.67 6.10
CA GLU A 27 -15.76 10.50 4.71
C GLU A 27 -14.52 9.60 4.58
N SER A 28 -13.52 9.78 5.45
CA SER A 28 -12.34 8.91 5.52
C SER A 28 -12.68 7.48 5.92
N TYR A 29 -13.70 7.29 6.76
CA TYR A 29 -14.17 5.97 7.16
C TYR A 29 -14.96 5.30 6.04
N GLN A 30 -15.89 6.02 5.40
CA GLN A 30 -16.70 5.52 4.28
C GLN A 30 -15.86 5.20 3.04
N SER A 31 -14.86 6.02 2.72
CA SER A 31 -13.92 5.74 1.60
C SER A 31 -13.03 4.52 1.83
N LYS A 32 -12.96 4.04 3.08
CA LYS A 32 -12.25 2.81 3.47
C LYS A 32 -13.20 1.65 3.80
N GLU A 33 -14.51 1.80 3.58
CA GLU A 33 -15.44 0.68 3.77
C GLU A 33 -15.11 -0.46 2.80
N ALA A 34 -15.27 -1.67 3.32
CA ALA A 34 -15.02 -2.89 2.58
C ALA A 34 -16.06 -3.03 1.47
N GLU A 35 -15.61 -2.99 0.22
CA GLU A 35 -16.47 -3.19 -0.94
C GLU A 35 -16.42 -4.67 -1.31
N ASP A 36 -17.59 -5.31 -1.21
CA ASP A 36 -17.80 -6.69 -1.64
C ASP A 36 -18.00 -6.71 -3.16
N MET A 37 -17.29 -7.61 -3.83
CA MET A 37 -17.42 -7.84 -5.27
C MET A 37 -17.27 -9.32 -5.59
N SER A 38 -17.85 -9.74 -6.70
CA SER A 38 -17.64 -11.07 -7.25
C SER A 38 -16.19 -11.25 -7.74
N LEU A 39 -15.77 -12.50 -7.89
CA LEU A 39 -14.49 -12.81 -8.54
C LEU A 39 -14.39 -12.25 -9.95
N GLN A 40 -15.50 -12.21 -10.69
CA GLN A 40 -15.53 -11.67 -12.04
C GLN A 40 -15.30 -10.16 -12.05
N GLU A 41 -15.99 -9.42 -11.19
CA GLU A 41 -15.80 -7.97 -11.04
C GLU A 41 -14.37 -7.63 -10.61
N TYR A 42 -13.77 -8.42 -9.71
CA TYR A 42 -12.36 -8.28 -9.34
C TYR A 42 -11.42 -8.46 -10.54
N LEU A 43 -11.64 -9.49 -11.37
CA LEU A 43 -10.83 -9.72 -12.56
C LEU A 43 -11.01 -8.62 -13.60
N ASP A 44 -12.22 -8.09 -13.77
CA ASP A 44 -12.47 -6.95 -14.64
C ASP A 44 -11.79 -5.68 -14.13
N LEU A 45 -11.85 -5.41 -12.82
CA LEU A 45 -11.10 -4.32 -12.20
C LEU A 45 -9.59 -4.41 -12.46
N CYS A 46 -9.02 -5.63 -12.47
CA CYS A 46 -7.60 -5.84 -12.75
C CYS A 46 -7.18 -5.40 -14.16
N LYS A 47 -8.11 -5.26 -15.11
CA LYS A 47 -7.78 -4.73 -16.45
C LYS A 47 -7.42 -3.25 -16.39
N ASP A 48 -8.12 -2.51 -15.53
CA ASP A 48 -8.04 -1.06 -15.45
C ASP A 48 -7.09 -0.58 -14.35
N ASP A 49 -6.98 -1.34 -13.26
CA ASP A 49 -6.15 -0.99 -12.11
C ASP A 49 -5.09 -2.05 -11.79
N LYS A 50 -3.82 -1.70 -12.05
CA LYS A 50 -2.67 -2.55 -11.69
C LYS A 50 -2.51 -2.71 -10.18
N MET A 51 -2.95 -1.74 -9.39
CA MET A 51 -2.93 -1.81 -7.93
C MET A 51 -3.97 -2.79 -7.39
N ALA A 52 -4.90 -3.30 -8.19
CA ALA A 52 -5.78 -4.39 -7.78
C ALA A 52 -5.04 -5.72 -7.57
N TYR A 53 -3.95 -5.94 -8.32
CA TYR A 53 -3.14 -7.16 -8.25
C TYR A 53 -1.67 -6.91 -7.85
N ALA A 54 -1.31 -5.67 -7.52
CA ALA A 54 0.04 -5.33 -7.09
C ALA A 54 0.45 -6.06 -5.81
N ASN A 55 1.71 -6.52 -5.78
CA ASN A 55 2.30 -7.12 -4.59
C ASN A 55 2.64 -6.06 -3.53
N SER A 56 3.03 -6.50 -2.33
CA SER A 56 3.34 -5.59 -1.20
C SER A 56 4.47 -4.61 -1.52
N SER A 57 5.51 -5.04 -2.25
CA SER A 57 6.63 -4.18 -2.64
C SER A 57 6.23 -3.15 -3.69
N GLU A 58 5.42 -3.53 -4.69
CA GLU A 58 4.87 -2.62 -5.69
C GLU A 58 4.04 -1.52 -5.01
N ARG A 59 3.22 -1.88 -4.02
CA ARG A 59 2.43 -0.92 -3.23
C ARG A 59 3.28 0.00 -2.37
N LEU A 60 4.31 -0.53 -1.72
CA LEU A 60 5.23 0.29 -0.94
C LEU A 60 5.98 1.28 -1.81
N LEU A 61 6.42 0.89 -3.00
CA LEU A 61 7.13 1.80 -3.90
C LEU A 61 6.24 2.97 -4.34
N ASP A 62 4.98 2.69 -4.69
CA ASP A 62 4.01 3.72 -5.01
C ASP A 62 3.77 4.66 -3.82
N ALA A 63 3.56 4.09 -2.62
CA ALA A 63 3.37 4.85 -1.38
C ALA A 63 4.59 5.70 -0.99
N ILE A 64 5.81 5.23 -1.26
CA ILE A 64 7.06 5.95 -1.00
C ILE A 64 7.20 7.17 -1.92
N GLY A 65 6.75 7.04 -3.16
CA GLY A 65 6.81 8.07 -4.19
C GLY A 65 8.16 8.15 -4.92
N GLU A 66 8.21 8.99 -5.95
CA GLU A 66 9.39 9.16 -6.78
C GLU A 66 10.46 10.05 -6.12
N PRO A 67 11.76 9.72 -6.25
CA PRO A 67 12.82 10.50 -5.62
C PRO A 67 13.13 11.79 -6.36
N THR A 68 13.53 12.80 -5.60
CA THR A 68 14.28 13.95 -6.13
C THR A 68 15.77 13.72 -5.91
N TYR A 69 16.57 13.83 -6.98
CA TYR A 69 18.02 13.67 -6.91
C TYR A 69 18.69 14.99 -6.55
N ILE A 70 19.53 14.97 -5.51
CA ILE A 70 20.25 16.13 -5.00
C ILE A 70 21.75 15.91 -5.15
N ASP A 71 22.40 16.76 -5.93
CA ASP A 71 23.86 16.80 -6.05
C ASP A 71 24.45 17.60 -4.88
N THR A 72 24.95 16.90 -3.86
CA THR A 72 25.45 17.53 -2.64
C THR A 72 26.75 18.31 -2.83
N ALA A 73 27.45 18.16 -3.96
CA ALA A 73 28.60 18.99 -4.29
C ALA A 73 28.18 20.43 -4.66
N LYS A 74 26.94 20.59 -5.15
CA LYS A 74 26.36 21.89 -5.54
C LYS A 74 25.58 22.55 -4.41
N VAL A 75 25.18 21.79 -3.39
CA VAL A 75 24.40 22.29 -2.25
C VAL A 75 25.33 22.62 -1.10
N LYS A 76 25.40 23.90 -0.71
CA LYS A 76 26.11 24.32 0.50
C LYS A 76 25.27 23.95 1.74
N GLY A 77 25.90 23.40 2.77
CA GLY A 77 25.25 23.14 4.07
C GLY A 77 25.43 21.71 4.58
N GLU A 78 24.51 21.29 5.44
CA GLU A 78 24.55 20.03 6.19
C GLU A 78 24.65 18.80 5.27
N LEU A 79 23.91 18.78 4.16
CA LEU A 79 23.94 17.67 3.19
C LEU A 79 25.31 17.50 2.52
N GLY A 80 26.00 18.60 2.18
CA GLY A 80 27.36 18.54 1.61
C GLY A 80 28.39 17.97 2.58
N ASN A 81 28.24 18.28 3.87
CA ASN A 81 29.13 17.77 4.93
C ASN A 81 28.89 16.27 5.22
N ILE A 82 27.63 15.84 5.19
CA ILE A 82 27.24 14.45 5.50
C ILE A 82 27.60 13.52 4.32
N PHE A 83 27.28 13.93 3.09
CA PHE A 83 27.38 13.06 1.90
C PHE A 83 28.59 13.33 1.01
N GLN A 84 29.44 14.30 1.37
CA GLN A 84 30.77 14.52 0.78
C GLN A 84 30.76 14.60 -0.76
N GLY A 85 29.78 15.29 -1.34
CA GLY A 85 29.69 15.52 -2.78
C GLY A 85 29.02 14.39 -3.59
N ARG A 86 28.42 13.39 -2.94
CA ARG A 86 27.62 12.36 -3.61
C ARG A 86 26.25 12.89 -4.04
N THR A 87 25.68 12.28 -5.08
CA THR A 87 24.26 12.47 -5.40
C THR A 87 23.42 11.57 -4.51
N ILE A 88 22.41 12.13 -3.85
CA ILE A 88 21.48 11.41 -2.98
C ILE A 88 20.06 11.43 -3.54
N ALA A 89 19.30 10.37 -3.28
CA ALA A 89 17.87 10.30 -3.59
C ALA A 89 17.04 10.68 -2.36
N LYS A 90 16.26 11.76 -2.46
CA LYS A 90 15.30 12.15 -1.41
C LYS A 90 13.88 11.74 -1.81
N TYR A 91 13.25 10.91 -0.97
CA TYR A 91 11.90 10.40 -1.21
C TYR A 91 10.87 11.19 -0.39
N PRO A 92 9.70 11.54 -0.96
CA PRO A 92 8.67 12.32 -0.26
C PRO A 92 8.19 11.68 1.04
N ALA A 93 8.03 10.35 1.05
CA ALA A 93 7.56 9.62 2.22
C ALA A 93 8.56 9.57 3.39
N PHE A 94 9.78 10.07 3.21
CA PHE A 94 10.84 10.07 4.23
C PHE A 94 11.49 11.46 4.34
N ASP A 95 10.72 12.53 4.09
CA ASP A 95 11.23 13.90 4.07
C ASP A 95 11.74 14.41 5.42
N ASP A 96 11.29 13.79 6.51
CA ASP A 96 11.65 13.99 7.92
C ASP A 96 12.81 13.09 8.41
N PHE A 97 13.34 12.20 7.56
CA PHE A 97 14.46 11.31 7.89
C PHE A 97 15.81 11.87 7.42
N PHE A 98 16.27 12.92 8.09
CA PHE A 98 17.52 13.61 7.77
C PHE A 98 18.76 12.74 8.05
N GLY A 99 19.67 12.65 7.07
CA GLY A 99 20.92 11.88 7.19
C GLY A 99 20.76 10.38 6.96
N ALA A 100 19.54 9.90 6.70
CA ALA A 100 19.24 8.50 6.42
C ALA A 100 19.04 8.21 4.93
N GLU A 101 19.28 9.17 4.03
CA GLU A 101 18.97 9.11 2.61
C GLU A 101 19.62 7.90 1.91
N GLU A 102 20.90 7.61 2.20
CA GLU A 102 21.58 6.41 1.66
C GLU A 102 20.95 5.09 2.18
N THR A 103 20.48 5.06 3.43
CA THR A 103 19.82 3.88 4.01
C THR A 103 18.44 3.70 3.38
N ILE A 104 17.67 4.77 3.23
CA ILE A 104 16.37 4.76 2.56
C ILE A 104 16.52 4.30 1.11
N GLU A 105 17.52 4.80 0.39
CA GLU A 105 17.78 4.38 -0.98
C GLU A 105 18.08 2.88 -1.09
N LYS A 106 18.81 2.30 -0.12
CA LYS A 106 19.03 0.83 -0.05
C LYS A 106 17.72 0.07 0.16
N ILE A 107 16.83 0.55 1.02
CA ILE A 107 15.50 -0.04 1.23
C ILE A 107 14.68 0.03 -0.05
N VAL A 108 14.62 1.19 -0.70
CA VAL A 108 13.89 1.37 -1.95
C VAL A 108 14.45 0.46 -3.05
N ASN A 109 15.77 0.32 -3.17
CA ASN A 109 16.38 -0.57 -4.15
C ASN A 109 16.07 -2.05 -3.87
N HIS A 110 16.05 -2.46 -2.60
CA HIS A 110 15.58 -3.78 -2.20
C HIS A 110 14.12 -4.00 -2.60
N LEU A 111 13.24 -3.02 -2.33
CA LEU A 111 11.82 -3.08 -2.72
C LEU A 111 11.63 -3.12 -4.25
N ARG A 112 12.41 -2.35 -5.03
CA ARG A 112 12.40 -2.40 -6.50
C ARG A 112 12.74 -3.80 -7.01
N GLY A 113 13.76 -4.43 -6.41
CA GLY A 113 14.10 -5.82 -6.71
C GLY A 113 12.96 -6.79 -6.36
N ALA A 114 12.35 -6.65 -5.18
CA ALA A 114 11.26 -7.50 -4.73
C ALA A 114 9.99 -7.34 -5.58
N ALA A 115 9.63 -6.12 -5.96
CA ALA A 115 8.50 -5.81 -6.86
C ALA A 115 8.62 -6.49 -8.23
N GLN A 116 9.86 -6.64 -8.73
CA GLN A 116 10.13 -7.35 -9.98
C GLN A 116 10.05 -8.88 -9.84
N GLY A 117 10.01 -9.40 -8.61
CA GLY A 117 10.01 -10.84 -8.34
C GLY A 117 11.37 -11.49 -8.44
N THR A 118 12.42 -10.72 -8.17
CA THR A 118 13.80 -11.24 -8.09
C THR A 118 14.04 -11.93 -6.73
N GLU A 119 15.27 -12.37 -6.47
CA GLU A 119 15.65 -13.00 -5.20
C GLU A 119 15.33 -12.14 -3.96
N TYR A 120 15.32 -10.81 -4.11
CA TYR A 120 15.01 -9.87 -3.03
C TYR A 120 13.65 -10.12 -2.38
N GLU A 121 12.65 -10.64 -3.11
CA GLU A 121 11.33 -10.98 -2.58
C GLU A 121 11.36 -12.06 -1.48
N LYS A 122 12.39 -12.91 -1.47
CA LYS A 122 12.57 -13.98 -0.49
C LYS A 122 13.50 -13.60 0.66
N GLN A 123 14.07 -12.40 0.63
CA GLN A 123 15.04 -11.93 1.60
C GLN A 123 14.35 -11.13 2.71
N VAL A 124 14.86 -11.24 3.93
CA VAL A 124 14.39 -10.45 5.06
C VAL A 124 15.19 -9.15 5.12
N LEU A 125 14.50 -8.01 5.09
CA LEU A 125 15.13 -6.72 5.34
C LEU A 125 15.44 -6.57 6.84
N TYR A 126 16.72 -6.56 7.19
CA TYR A 126 17.17 -6.42 8.58
C TYR A 126 17.84 -5.06 8.80
N LEU A 127 17.25 -4.22 9.65
CA LEU A 127 17.76 -2.90 9.99
C LEU A 127 18.72 -3.01 11.19
N LEU A 128 20.03 -2.95 10.94
CA LEU A 128 21.07 -2.98 11.97
C LEU A 128 21.66 -1.58 12.23
N GLY A 129 21.85 -1.22 13.50
CA GLY A 129 22.49 0.05 13.88
C GLY A 129 22.41 0.36 15.37
N PRO A 130 23.11 1.40 15.86
CA PRO A 130 23.18 1.75 17.27
C PRO A 130 21.81 2.13 17.86
N VAL A 131 21.66 2.02 19.19
CA VAL A 131 20.44 2.45 19.89
C VAL A 131 20.20 3.94 19.59
N GLY A 132 18.95 4.33 19.34
CA GLY A 132 18.59 5.71 19.00
C GLY A 132 18.78 6.12 17.53
N GLY A 133 19.35 5.27 16.67
CA GLY A 133 19.56 5.58 15.24
C GLY A 133 18.31 5.56 14.34
N GLY A 134 17.12 5.84 14.87
CA GLY A 134 15.89 5.96 14.07
C GLY A 134 15.33 4.66 13.44
N LYS A 135 15.90 3.49 13.74
CA LYS A 135 15.47 2.20 13.14
C LYS A 135 14.00 1.87 13.38
N SER A 136 13.53 2.08 14.61
CA SER A 136 12.11 1.86 14.95
C SER A 136 11.24 2.84 14.20
N SER A 137 11.60 4.14 14.16
CA SER A 137 10.88 5.16 13.40
C SER A 137 10.78 4.82 11.92
N LEU A 138 11.84 4.26 11.32
CA LEU A 138 11.83 3.83 9.93
C LEU A 138 10.91 2.63 9.70
N GLY A 139 10.91 1.66 10.63
CA GLY A 139 9.97 0.54 10.60
C GLY A 139 8.52 0.99 10.71
N GLU A 140 8.21 1.90 11.63
CA GLU A 140 6.87 2.47 11.79
C GLU A 140 6.44 3.25 10.54
N ARG A 141 7.32 4.07 9.94
CA ARG A 141 7.02 4.75 8.67
C ARG A 141 6.71 3.75 7.54
N ILE A 142 7.44 2.63 7.45
CA ILE A 142 7.14 1.60 6.43
C ILE A 142 5.76 0.96 6.69
N LYS A 143 5.40 0.69 7.95
CA LYS A 143 4.06 0.19 8.31
C LYS A 143 2.98 1.19 7.94
N GLU A 144 3.15 2.47 8.24
CA GLU A 144 2.23 3.54 7.83
C GLU A 144 2.05 3.60 6.31
N LEU A 145 3.13 3.40 5.55
CA LEU A 145 3.09 3.38 4.08
C LEU A 145 2.38 2.14 3.52
N MET A 146 2.43 0.99 4.21
CA MET A 146 1.64 -0.19 3.83
C MET A 146 0.13 0.09 3.89
N GLU A 147 -0.32 1.00 4.76
CA GLU A 147 -1.73 1.38 4.89
C GLU A 147 -2.19 2.38 3.82
N LYS A 148 -1.38 2.72 2.81
CA LYS A 148 -1.72 3.69 1.75
C LYS A 148 -2.50 3.11 0.58
N HIS A 149 -2.47 1.80 0.38
CA HIS A 149 -3.19 1.15 -0.72
C HIS A 149 -4.02 -0.04 -0.24
N PRO A 150 -5.25 -0.22 -0.75
CA PRO A 150 -6.11 -1.33 -0.38
C PRO A 150 -5.65 -2.63 -1.04
N ILE A 151 -5.81 -3.76 -0.36
CA ILE A 151 -5.61 -5.10 -0.92
C ILE A 151 -6.96 -5.77 -1.20
N TYR A 152 -6.96 -6.80 -2.04
CA TYR A 152 -8.14 -7.58 -2.37
C TYR A 152 -7.95 -8.98 -1.84
N VAL A 153 -8.92 -9.46 -1.05
CA VAL A 153 -8.82 -10.70 -0.29
C VAL A 153 -10.04 -11.59 -0.51
N LEU A 154 -9.85 -12.91 -0.38
CA LEU A 154 -10.96 -13.86 -0.45
C LEU A 154 -11.88 -13.75 0.78
N ARG A 155 -13.19 -13.81 0.54
CA ARG A 155 -14.25 -13.94 1.55
C ARG A 155 -15.11 -15.15 1.23
N ASP A 156 -15.34 -16.01 2.21
CA ASP A 156 -16.22 -17.16 2.07
C ASP A 156 -17.67 -16.71 1.91
N LYS A 157 -18.31 -17.08 0.80
CA LYS A 157 -19.72 -16.74 0.51
C LYS A 157 -20.70 -17.27 1.53
N LYS A 158 -20.43 -18.45 2.10
CA LYS A 158 -21.37 -19.14 3.00
C LYS A 158 -21.33 -18.54 4.41
N THR A 159 -20.13 -18.23 4.89
CA THR A 159 -19.94 -17.77 6.28
C THR A 159 -19.75 -16.25 6.39
N GLY A 160 -19.44 -15.58 5.28
CA GLY A 160 -19.03 -14.19 5.26
C GLY A 160 -17.64 -13.95 5.86
N GLN A 161 -16.90 -15.01 6.21
CA GLN A 161 -15.58 -14.89 6.84
C GLN A 161 -14.51 -14.49 5.81
N LEU A 162 -13.71 -13.46 6.12
CA LEU A 162 -12.49 -13.16 5.36
C LEU A 162 -11.45 -14.26 5.54
N SER A 163 -10.61 -14.47 4.52
CA SER A 163 -9.44 -15.33 4.61
C SER A 163 -8.59 -14.94 5.84
N PRO A 164 -8.29 -15.85 6.78
CA PRO A 164 -7.49 -15.56 7.97
C PRO A 164 -6.08 -15.04 7.68
N VAL A 165 -5.55 -15.33 6.49
CA VAL A 165 -4.23 -14.89 6.03
C VAL A 165 -4.31 -13.77 5.00
N HIS A 166 -5.49 -13.18 4.78
CA HIS A 166 -5.72 -12.12 3.79
C HIS A 166 -5.17 -12.48 2.40
N GLU A 167 -5.39 -13.73 1.93
CA GLU A 167 -4.81 -14.20 0.67
C GLU A 167 -5.47 -13.54 -0.55
N THR A 168 -4.65 -13.31 -1.58
CA THR A 168 -5.09 -12.75 -2.86
C THR A 168 -5.98 -13.74 -3.63
N PRO A 169 -7.02 -13.26 -4.33
CA PRO A 169 -7.84 -14.11 -5.21
C PRO A 169 -7.05 -14.77 -6.34
N LEU A 170 -5.90 -14.20 -6.72
CA LEU A 170 -5.03 -14.78 -7.75
C LEU A 170 -4.50 -16.17 -7.38
N GLY A 171 -4.53 -16.53 -6.10
CA GLY A 171 -4.21 -17.87 -5.61
C GLY A 171 -5.19 -18.94 -6.09
N LEU A 172 -6.33 -18.61 -6.68
CA LEU A 172 -7.25 -19.61 -7.23
C LEU A 172 -6.74 -20.24 -8.54
N PHE A 173 -5.81 -19.58 -9.25
CA PHE A 173 -5.32 -20.02 -10.57
C PHE A 173 -4.03 -20.85 -10.48
N GLN A 174 -4.19 -22.10 -10.03
CA GLN A 174 -3.08 -22.97 -9.64
C GLN A 174 -2.35 -23.65 -10.80
N ASN A 175 -3.01 -23.90 -11.94
CA ASN A 175 -2.37 -24.55 -13.08
C ASN A 175 -1.96 -23.56 -14.19
N ARG A 176 -1.11 -24.01 -15.13
CA ARG A 176 -0.57 -23.15 -16.20
C ARG A 176 -1.65 -22.68 -17.17
N GLU A 177 -2.61 -23.53 -17.51
CA GLU A 177 -3.66 -23.22 -18.47
C GLU A 177 -4.59 -22.13 -17.94
N GLN A 178 -5.03 -22.25 -16.68
CA GLN A 178 -5.82 -21.24 -15.97
C GLN A 178 -5.11 -19.89 -15.96
N ARG A 179 -3.83 -19.86 -15.56
CA ARG A 179 -3.04 -18.61 -15.53
C ARG A 179 -2.91 -17.98 -16.91
N LYS A 180 -2.72 -18.78 -17.95
CA LYS A 180 -2.65 -18.29 -19.32
C LYS A 180 -3.97 -17.66 -19.74
N VAL A 181 -5.10 -18.32 -19.48
CA VAL A 181 -6.44 -17.78 -19.78
C VAL A 181 -6.67 -16.45 -19.07
N VAL A 182 -6.32 -16.36 -17.78
CA VAL A 182 -6.47 -15.12 -17.00
C VAL A 182 -5.55 -14.02 -17.53
N SER A 183 -4.29 -14.35 -17.84
CA SER A 183 -3.33 -13.41 -18.40
C SER A 183 -3.80 -12.86 -19.75
N ASP A 184 -4.29 -13.72 -20.64
CA ASP A 184 -4.76 -13.33 -21.97
C ASP A 184 -6.06 -12.50 -21.91
N SER A 185 -6.95 -12.81 -20.95
CA SER A 185 -8.29 -12.19 -20.87
C SER A 185 -8.33 -10.92 -20.03
N PHE A 186 -7.50 -10.81 -19.00
CA PHE A 186 -7.53 -9.74 -18.00
C PHE A 186 -6.20 -8.97 -17.90
N GLY A 187 -5.17 -9.34 -18.67
CA GLY A 187 -3.89 -8.64 -18.68
C GLY A 187 -3.03 -8.85 -17.43
N ILE A 188 -3.43 -9.75 -16.52
CA ILE A 188 -2.72 -10.02 -15.27
C ILE A 188 -1.48 -10.87 -15.57
N PRO A 189 -0.25 -10.38 -15.30
CA PRO A 189 0.96 -11.15 -15.60
C PRO A 189 0.98 -12.49 -14.86
N GLU A 190 1.29 -13.59 -15.55
CA GLU A 190 1.37 -14.93 -14.92
C GLU A 190 2.24 -14.98 -13.67
N ARG A 191 3.27 -14.12 -13.58
CA ARG A 191 4.17 -14.03 -12.42
C ARG A 191 3.42 -13.70 -11.12
N GLN A 192 2.34 -12.90 -11.17
CA GLN A 192 1.56 -12.55 -9.99
C GLN A 192 0.75 -13.76 -9.49
N MET A 193 0.22 -14.57 -10.40
CA MET A 193 -0.53 -15.79 -10.07
C MET A 193 0.37 -16.96 -9.64
N LYS A 194 1.53 -17.15 -10.26
CA LYS A 194 2.47 -18.26 -9.95
C LYS A 194 2.94 -18.25 -8.50
N LYS A 195 2.99 -17.09 -7.88
CA LYS A 195 3.47 -16.89 -6.50
C LYS A 195 2.36 -16.97 -5.48
N ALA A 196 1.12 -16.76 -5.90
CA ALA A 196 -0.04 -16.80 -5.02
C ALA A 196 -0.31 -18.25 -4.61
N MET A 197 -0.14 -18.53 -3.32
CA MET A 197 -0.42 -19.85 -2.76
C MET A 197 -1.83 -19.88 -2.20
N LEU A 198 -2.60 -20.91 -2.57
CA LEU A 198 -3.91 -21.14 -1.99
C LEU A 198 -3.75 -21.71 -0.59
N SER A 199 -4.36 -21.07 0.41
CA SER A 199 -4.24 -21.52 1.79
C SER A 199 -5.02 -22.83 2.04
N PRO A 200 -4.73 -23.57 3.13
CA PRO A 200 -5.56 -24.69 3.55
C PRO A 200 -7.02 -24.29 3.84
N TRP A 201 -7.23 -23.05 4.32
CA TRP A 201 -8.58 -22.50 4.53
C TRP A 201 -9.31 -22.38 3.19
N ALA A 202 -8.71 -21.71 2.19
CA ALA A 202 -9.35 -21.54 0.90
C ALA A 202 -9.54 -22.89 0.17
N THR A 203 -8.55 -23.78 0.23
CA THR A 203 -8.65 -25.13 -0.33
C THR A 203 -9.86 -25.90 0.22
N LYS A 204 -10.12 -25.78 1.53
CA LYS A 204 -11.29 -26.42 2.16
C LYS A 204 -12.61 -25.85 1.63
N ARG A 205 -12.74 -24.53 1.51
CA ARG A 205 -13.98 -23.88 1.02
C ARG A 205 -14.24 -24.22 -0.45
N LEU A 206 -13.18 -24.25 -1.26
CA LEU A 206 -13.27 -24.66 -2.66
C LEU A 206 -13.76 -26.11 -2.79
N LYS A 207 -13.30 -27.02 -1.92
CA LYS A 207 -13.80 -28.41 -1.87
C LYS A 207 -15.28 -28.47 -1.47
N GLU A 208 -15.71 -27.68 -0.50
CA GLU A 208 -17.11 -27.56 -0.06
C GLU A 208 -18.04 -26.93 -1.12
N ALA A 209 -17.46 -26.28 -2.12
CA ALA A 209 -18.13 -25.72 -3.29
C ALA A 209 -17.95 -26.58 -4.56
N ASN A 210 -17.57 -27.86 -4.41
CA ASN A 210 -17.34 -28.78 -5.53
C ASN A 210 -16.32 -28.29 -6.57
N GLY A 211 -15.35 -27.46 -6.15
CA GLY A 211 -14.32 -26.93 -7.02
C GLY A 211 -14.70 -25.64 -7.74
N ASP A 212 -15.89 -25.08 -7.50
CA ASP A 212 -16.30 -23.81 -8.12
C ASP A 212 -15.88 -22.61 -7.25
N PRO A 213 -14.93 -21.77 -7.70
CA PRO A 213 -14.50 -20.61 -6.95
C PRO A 213 -15.59 -19.54 -6.85
N ASN A 214 -16.49 -19.43 -7.85
CA ASN A 214 -17.58 -18.45 -7.82
C ASN A 214 -18.63 -18.82 -6.78
N GLU A 215 -18.81 -20.10 -6.48
CA GLU A 215 -19.71 -20.54 -5.40
C GLU A 215 -19.02 -20.47 -4.02
N ALA A 216 -17.69 -20.59 -3.98
CA ALA A 216 -16.92 -20.56 -2.75
C ALA A 216 -16.68 -19.15 -2.21
N PHE A 217 -16.38 -18.18 -3.09
CA PHE A 217 -15.80 -16.91 -2.67
C PHE A 217 -16.40 -15.67 -3.34
N ASP A 218 -16.49 -14.62 -2.53
CA ASP A 218 -16.47 -13.22 -2.97
C ASP A 218 -15.05 -12.66 -2.74
N VAL A 219 -14.80 -11.49 -3.32
CA VAL A 219 -13.59 -10.70 -3.11
C VAL A 219 -13.97 -9.44 -2.35
N VAL A 220 -13.13 -9.08 -1.39
CA VAL A 220 -13.36 -7.88 -0.60
C VAL A 220 -12.13 -6.99 -0.67
N ARG A 221 -12.37 -5.72 -0.96
CA ARG A 221 -11.37 -4.67 -0.85
C ARG A 221 -11.18 -4.32 0.63
N VAL A 222 -9.98 -4.50 1.17
CA VAL A 222 -9.66 -4.16 2.56
C VAL A 222 -8.41 -3.28 2.62
N TRP A 223 -8.36 -2.38 3.58
CA TRP A 223 -7.17 -1.56 3.82
C TRP A 223 -6.24 -2.26 4.81
N PRO A 224 -4.95 -2.45 4.48
CA PRO A 224 -3.97 -2.87 5.45
C PRO A 224 -4.00 -1.94 6.67
N SER A 225 -3.87 -2.53 7.85
CA SER A 225 -4.00 -1.81 9.11
C SER A 225 -3.27 -2.55 10.22
N GLU A 226 -2.28 -1.92 10.82
CA GLU A 226 -1.57 -2.47 11.98
C GLU A 226 -2.48 -2.58 13.20
N SER A 227 -3.26 -1.52 13.47
CA SER A 227 -4.16 -1.45 14.63
C SER A 227 -5.25 -2.53 14.60
N ASN A 228 -5.74 -2.86 13.40
CA ASN A 228 -6.75 -3.91 13.20
C ASN A 228 -6.14 -5.28 12.86
N GLY A 229 -4.81 -5.39 12.75
CA GLY A 229 -4.12 -6.64 12.39
C GLY A 229 -4.44 -7.15 10.98
N ILE A 230 -4.71 -6.24 10.04
CA ILE A 230 -5.04 -6.56 8.65
C ILE A 230 -3.78 -6.42 7.81
N ALA A 231 -3.25 -7.55 7.31
CA ALA A 231 -2.09 -7.65 6.43
C ALA A 231 -0.77 -7.00 6.91
N VAL A 232 -0.77 -6.37 8.08
CA VAL A 232 0.40 -5.81 8.78
C VAL A 232 0.47 -6.48 10.14
N SER A 233 1.61 -7.12 10.44
CA SER A 233 1.88 -7.72 11.75
C SER A 233 2.47 -6.69 12.71
N LYS A 234 2.21 -6.90 14.00
CA LYS A 234 2.91 -6.24 15.11
C LYS A 234 4.41 -6.57 15.08
#